data_AF-A0A916H3Y8-F1
#
_entry.id   AF-A0A916H3Y8-F1
#
_cell.length_a   1.000
_cell.length_b   1.000
_cell.length_c   1.000
_cell.angle_alpha   90.00
_cell.angle_beta   90.00
_cell.angle_gamma   90.00
#
_symmetry.space_group_name_H-M   'P 1'
#
loop_
_entity.id
_entity.type
_entity.pdbx_description
1 polymer ?
#
loop_
_entity_poly.entity_id
_entity_poly.type
_entity_poly.pdbx_seq_one_letter_code
_entity_poly.pdbx_strand_id
1 'polypeptide(L)' 'MQIRHLLAAAALLLGCTRSMPSSFPRASAASPDAAEAPRALVARSLLGEPPLPGESTAGWDGLESAPAADPHRGHRHAH' A
#
# COMPACT_ATOMS: atom_id res chain seq x y z
N MET A 1 -2.58 2.67 46.10
CA MET A 1 -2.68 3.35 44.78
C MET A 1 -2.35 2.46 43.57
N GLN A 2 -1.66 1.32 43.70
CA GLN A 2 -1.26 0.46 42.56
C GLN A 2 -2.41 -0.16 41.73
N ILE A 3 -3.53 -0.55 42.36
CA ILE A 3 -4.65 -1.21 41.65
C ILE A 3 -5.29 -0.30 40.59
N ARG A 4 -5.36 1.02 40.86
CA ARG A 4 -5.94 2.00 39.90
C ARG A 4 -5.05 2.16 38.66
N HIS A 5 -3.74 2.08 38.83
CA HIS A 5 -2.79 2.14 37.71
C HIS A 5 -2.82 0.87 36.86
N LEU A 6 -2.99 -0.30 37.48
CA LEU A 6 -3.17 -1.57 36.76
C LEU A 6 -4.45 -1.58 35.93
N LEU A 7 -5.56 -1.08 36.49
CA LEU A 7 -6.83 -0.97 35.76
C LEU A 7 -6.75 0.01 34.59
N ALA A 8 -6.09 1.16 34.78
CA ALA A 8 -5.89 2.13 33.70
C ALA A 8 -5.00 1.57 32.57
N ALA A 9 -3.92 0.86 32.91
CA ALA A 9 -3.06 0.21 31.93
C ALA A 9 -3.80 -0.89 31.15
N ALA A 10 -4.63 -1.69 31.83
CA ALA A 10 -5.45 -2.70 31.16
C ALA A 10 -6.45 -2.06 30.18
N ALA A 11 -7.12 -0.96 30.56
CA ALA A 11 -8.06 -0.27 29.67
C ALA A 11 -7.40 0.31 28.41
N LEU A 12 -6.17 0.84 28.54
CA LEU A 12 -5.36 1.31 27.39
C LEU A 12 -5.02 0.16 26.43
N LEU A 13 -4.69 -1.03 26.96
CA LEU A 13 -4.36 -2.20 26.13
C LEU A 13 -5.57 -2.78 25.39
N LEU A 14 -6.77 -2.78 25.99
CA LEU A 14 -8.01 -3.18 25.30
C LEU A 14 -8.41 -2.18 24.19
N GLY A 15 -8.08 -0.89 24.36
CA GLY A 15 -8.29 0.14 23.33
C GLY A 15 -7.37 0.01 22.12
N CYS A 16 -6.27 -0.75 22.21
CA CYS A 16 -5.32 -0.98 21.12
C CYS A 16 -5.72 -2.14 20.20
N THR A 17 -6.95 -2.64 20.26
CA THR A 17 -7.41 -3.69 19.34
C THR A 17 -7.68 -3.09 17.96
N ARG A 18 -6.98 -3.58 16.94
CA ARG A 18 -7.23 -3.19 15.55
C ARG A 18 -8.61 -3.71 15.15
N SER A 19 -9.52 -2.80 14.80
CA SER A 19 -10.80 -3.18 14.18
C SER A 19 -10.49 -3.87 12.85
N MET A 20 -10.76 -5.17 12.79
CA MET A 20 -10.69 -5.98 11.57
C MET A 20 -12.12 -6.42 11.21
N PRO A 21 -12.48 -6.40 9.92
CA PRO A 21 -13.77 -6.92 9.49
C PRO A 21 -13.85 -8.41 9.80
N SER A 22 -14.98 -8.87 10.33
CA SER A 22 -15.23 -10.28 10.61
C SER A 22 -15.41 -11.14 9.35
N SER A 23 -15.66 -10.50 8.21
CA SER A 23 -15.75 -11.14 6.89
C SER A 23 -15.42 -10.15 5.78
N PHE A 24 -14.97 -10.66 4.64
CA PHE A 24 -14.76 -9.88 3.43
C PHE A 24 -15.89 -10.15 2.42
N PRO A 25 -16.36 -9.13 1.69
CA PRO A 25 -17.24 -9.35 0.54
C PRO A 25 -16.60 -10.29 -0.46
N ARG A 26 -17.38 -11.15 -1.14
CA ARG A 26 -16.84 -12.12 -2.12
C ARG A 26 -16.02 -11.48 -3.23
N ALA A 27 -16.37 -10.27 -3.65
CA ALA A 27 -15.64 -9.50 -4.66
C ALA A 27 -14.34 -8.86 -4.15
N SER A 28 -14.05 -8.93 -2.84
CA SER A 28 -12.83 -8.39 -2.27
C SER A 28 -11.65 -9.30 -2.58
N ALA A 29 -10.52 -8.72 -2.95
CA ALA A 29 -9.25 -9.44 -3.09
C ALA A 29 -8.78 -10.11 -1.80
N ALA A 30 -9.27 -9.67 -0.63
CA ALA A 30 -8.97 -10.27 0.67
C ALA A 30 -9.92 -11.44 1.03
N SER A 31 -10.90 -11.75 0.17
CA SER A 31 -11.81 -12.89 0.35
C SER A 31 -11.13 -14.22 0.02
N PRO A 32 -11.40 -15.31 0.75
CA PRO A 32 -10.96 -16.66 0.37
C PRO A 32 -11.56 -17.13 -0.96
N ASP A 33 -12.69 -16.55 -1.39
CA ASP A 33 -13.33 -16.83 -2.68
C ASP A 33 -12.70 -16.06 -3.85
N ALA A 34 -11.72 -15.19 -3.59
CA ALA A 34 -11.08 -14.40 -4.63
C ALA A 34 -10.30 -15.32 -5.59
N ALA A 35 -10.30 -14.96 -6.88
CA ALA A 35 -9.45 -15.63 -7.85
C ALA A 35 -7.97 -15.46 -7.47
N GLU A 36 -7.17 -16.48 -7.74
CA GLU A 36 -5.73 -16.42 -7.50
C GLU A 36 -5.12 -15.26 -8.30
N ALA A 37 -4.31 -14.44 -7.62
CA ALA A 37 -3.64 -13.33 -8.27
C ALA A 37 -2.62 -13.85 -9.30
N PRO A 38 -2.41 -13.13 -10.42
CA PRO A 38 -1.33 -13.44 -11.33
C PRO A 38 0.02 -13.50 -10.59
N ARG A 39 0.91 -14.40 -11.03
CA ARG A 39 2.28 -14.45 -10.49
C ARG A 39 2.98 -13.13 -10.78
N ALA A 40 3.37 -12.41 -9.74
CA ALA A 40 4.16 -11.20 -9.89
C ALA A 40 5.57 -11.55 -10.38
N LEU A 41 6.05 -10.85 -11.42
CA LEU A 41 7.44 -10.95 -11.88
C LEU A 41 8.35 -10.07 -11.00
N VAL A 42 8.46 -10.44 -9.72
CA VAL A 42 9.18 -9.63 -8.72
C VAL A 42 10.70 -9.59 -8.94
N ALA A 43 11.23 -10.48 -9.79
CA ALA A 43 12.68 -10.61 -9.99
C ALA A 43 13.34 -9.31 -10.43
N ARG A 44 12.73 -8.56 -11.36
CA ARG A 44 13.30 -7.29 -11.84
C ARG A 44 13.24 -6.21 -10.76
N SER A 45 12.15 -6.16 -9.98
CA SER A 45 11.99 -5.21 -8.89
C SER A 45 12.89 -5.49 -7.68
N LEU A 46 13.33 -6.74 -7.49
CA LEU A 46 14.23 -7.13 -6.40
C LEU A 46 15.72 -6.99 -6.76
N LEU A 47 16.05 -7.10 -8.05
CA LEU A 47 17.44 -7.22 -8.50
C LEU A 47 17.91 -6.04 -9.37
N GLY A 48 16.98 -5.29 -9.94
CA GLY A 48 17.26 -4.17 -10.85
C GLY A 48 17.00 -2.82 -10.19
N GLU A 49 17.69 -1.80 -10.68
CA GLU A 49 17.40 -0.41 -10.34
C GLU A 49 16.16 0.05 -11.14
N PRO A 50 15.14 0.65 -10.50
CA PRO A 50 13.99 1.21 -11.20
C PRO A 50 14.41 2.31 -12.20
N PRO A 51 13.66 2.48 -13.30
CA PRO A 51 13.95 3.50 -14.29
C PRO A 51 13.74 4.89 -13.69
N LEU A 52 14.58 5.84 -14.09
CA LEU A 52 14.39 7.24 -13.73
C LEU A 52 13.16 7.82 -14.46
N PRO A 53 12.61 8.94 -13.99
CA PRO A 53 11.57 9.66 -14.73
C PRO A 53 12.00 9.97 -16.17
N GLY A 54 11.21 9.52 -17.14
CA GLY A 54 11.49 9.70 -18.57
C GLY A 54 12.29 8.57 -19.22
N GLU A 55 12.79 7.61 -18.45
CA GLU A 55 13.39 6.39 -18.98
C GLU A 55 12.33 5.31 -19.26
N SER A 56 12.71 4.31 -20.05
CA SER A 56 11.80 3.22 -20.44
C SER A 56 11.40 2.38 -19.23
N THR A 57 10.09 2.16 -19.07
CA THR A 57 9.50 1.29 -18.04
C THR A 57 9.25 -0.13 -18.55
N ALA A 58 9.77 -0.52 -19.71
CA ALA A 58 9.56 -1.85 -20.27
C ALA A 58 10.06 -2.97 -19.33
N GLY A 59 9.19 -3.93 -19.04
CA GLY A 59 9.42 -5.02 -18.10
C GLY A 59 9.24 -4.62 -16.62
N TRP A 60 8.80 -3.40 -16.32
CA TRP A 60 8.43 -2.96 -14.98
C TRP A 60 6.91 -3.02 -14.80
N ASP A 61 6.42 -4.21 -14.45
CA ASP A 61 5.00 -4.45 -14.17
C ASP A 61 4.45 -3.36 -13.22
N GLY A 62 3.40 -2.66 -13.66
CA GLY A 62 2.77 -1.58 -12.91
C GLY A 62 3.31 -0.16 -13.18
N LEU A 63 4.49 -0.02 -13.80
CA LEU A 63 5.00 1.27 -14.29
C LEU A 63 4.72 1.49 -15.78
N GLU A 64 4.52 0.43 -16.55
CA GLU A 64 4.22 0.48 -17.98
C GLU A 64 2.91 1.22 -18.32
N SER A 65 1.96 1.23 -17.38
CA SER A 65 0.66 1.91 -17.53
C SER A 65 0.62 3.28 -16.87
N ALA A 66 1.69 3.69 -16.18
CA ALA A 66 1.74 5.00 -15.55
C ALA A 66 2.11 6.06 -16.60
N PRO A 67 1.28 7.08 -16.86
CA PRO A 67 1.73 8.20 -17.66
C PRO A 67 2.93 8.83 -16.97
N ALA A 68 4.00 9.11 -17.73
CA ALA A 68 5.12 9.91 -17.27
C ALA A 68 4.63 11.32 -16.95
N ALA A 69 4.05 11.49 -15.77
CA ALA A 69 3.57 12.78 -15.29
C ALA A 69 4.80 13.57 -14.85
N ASP A 70 5.13 14.63 -15.60
CA ASP A 70 6.08 15.65 -15.16
C ASP A 70 5.53 16.30 -13.88
N PRO A 71 6.16 16.09 -12.71
CA PRO A 71 5.68 16.62 -11.43
C PRO A 71 5.80 18.15 -11.35
N HIS A 72 6.45 18.81 -12.31
CA HIS A 72 6.69 20.27 -12.31
C HIS A 72 5.79 21.06 -13.27
N ARG A 73 4.88 20.41 -14.00
CA ARG A 73 4.05 21.08 -15.03
C ARG A 73 2.99 22.05 -14.49
N GLY A 74 2.87 22.22 -13.16
CA GLY A 74 1.79 22.95 -12.48
C GLY A 74 2.07 24.41 -12.10
N HIS A 75 3.30 24.92 -12.16
CA HIS A 75 3.60 26.29 -11.71
C HIS A 75 3.77 27.25 -12.89
N ARG A 76 2.66 27.77 -13.44
CA ARG A 76 2.70 28.99 -14.24
C ARG A 76 2.97 30.17 -13.32
N HIS A 77 4.14 30.79 -13.43
CA HIS A 77 4.36 32.13 -12.90
C HIS A 77 3.53 33.11 -13.74
N ALA A 78 2.42 33.58 -13.18
CA ALA A 78 1.70 34.72 -13.72
C ALA A 78 2.60 35.96 -13.57
N HIS A 79 2.89 36.62 -14.69
CA HIS A 79 3.53 37.92 -14.76
C HIS A 79 2.48 39.03 -14.67
#